data_AF-A0A919MTR7-F1
#
_entry.id   AF-A0A919MTR7-F1
#
_cell.length_a   1.000
_cell.length_b   1.000
_cell.length_c   1.000
_cell.angle_alpha   90.00
_cell.angle_beta   90.00
_cell.angle_gamma   90.00
#
_symmetry.space_group_name_H-M   'P 1'
#
loop_
_entity.id
_entity.type
_entity.pdbx_description
1 polymer ?
#
loop_
_entity_poly.entity_id
_entity_poly.type
_entity_poly.pdbx_seq_one_letter_code
_entity_poly.pdbx_strand_id
1 'polypeptide(L)'
;MTLADSVIKWYDANARDLPWRVPGTSAWAVLVSEVMLQQTPVVRVTPAWHAWMTRWPEPATLAEDPPSEAIRMWGRLGYPRRAMRLHACAVAIVERHGGRVPDDLEQLLALPGVGMYTARAVATFAYGQRHPVVDTNVRRVVSRAVAGDPDAGPTTTTADLAAMAELLPIEPARAARASIAFMELGALVCTARSPRCPECPFETVCAWRRSGAPAPAGPTRRPQKYAGTDRQVRGLLLEVLRHATGPVPRQRLDAVWADEVQRARALSGLVTDGLVEPLDWDAERFVLAGDHPPRFPALD
;
A
#
# COMPACT_ATOMS: atom_id res chain seq x y z
N MET A 1 16.92 2.37 29.52
CA MET A 1 16.77 2.58 28.06
C MET A 1 15.38 2.11 27.69
N THR A 2 14.56 2.96 27.07
CA THR A 2 13.19 2.60 26.67
C THR A 2 13.21 1.65 25.47
N LEU A 3 12.08 0.99 25.16
CA LEU A 3 11.97 0.20 23.91
C LEU A 3 12.20 1.09 22.68
N ALA A 4 11.72 2.34 22.69
CA ALA A 4 11.98 3.30 21.62
C ALA A 4 13.48 3.58 21.44
N ASP A 5 14.22 3.83 22.53
CA ASP A 5 15.66 4.09 22.45
C ASP A 5 16.42 2.89 21.88
N SER A 6 16.09 1.68 22.35
CA SER A 6 16.71 0.44 21.89
C SER A 6 16.46 0.19 20.39
N VAL A 7 15.22 0.41 19.92
CA VAL A 7 14.89 0.17 18.51
C VAL A 7 15.40 1.26 17.58
N ILE A 8 15.45 2.52 18.02
CA ILE A 8 16.07 3.61 17.25
C ILE A 8 17.56 3.31 17.06
N LYS A 9 18.28 2.97 18.14
CA LYS A 9 19.70 2.63 18.06
C LYS A 9 19.96 1.47 17.11
N TRP A 10 19.12 0.43 17.17
CA TRP A 10 19.20 -0.68 16.22
C TRP A 10 18.92 -0.24 14.78
N TYR A 11 17.88 0.58 14.57
CA TYR A 11 17.50 1.07 13.25
C TYR A 11 18.61 1.89 12.61
N ASP A 12 19.25 2.78 13.36
CA ASP A 12 20.33 3.63 12.84
C ASP A 12 21.52 2.81 12.29
N ALA A 13 21.74 1.59 12.80
CA ALA A 13 22.79 0.69 12.32
C ALA A 13 22.33 -0.35 11.28
N ASN A 14 21.02 -0.60 11.14
CA ASN A 14 20.49 -1.76 10.41
C ASN A 14 19.37 -1.44 9.39
N ALA A 15 18.93 -0.17 9.30
CA ALA A 15 17.85 0.20 8.40
C ALA A 15 18.19 -0.15 6.94
N ARG A 16 17.21 -0.69 6.21
CA ARG A 16 17.32 -0.82 4.76
C ARG A 16 17.39 0.55 4.12
N ASP A 17 18.26 0.66 3.13
CA ASP A 17 18.29 1.79 2.21
C ASP A 17 17.09 1.70 1.25
N LEU A 18 16.11 2.58 1.47
CA LEU A 18 14.86 2.62 0.70
C LEU A 18 14.67 4.05 0.18
N PRO A 19 14.34 4.23 -1.10
CA PRO A 19 14.38 5.55 -1.74
C PRO A 19 13.38 6.53 -1.12
N TRP A 20 12.21 6.06 -0.67
CA TRP A 20 11.21 6.87 0.03
C TRP A 20 11.55 7.19 1.50
N ARG A 21 12.70 6.75 2.01
CA ARG A 21 13.20 7.09 3.35
C ARG A 21 14.40 8.04 3.31
N VAL A 22 14.88 8.41 2.12
CA VAL A 22 16.01 9.31 1.97
C VAL A 22 15.61 10.70 2.49
N PRO A 23 16.46 11.38 3.29
CA PRO A 23 16.19 12.74 3.73
C PRO A 23 15.85 13.68 2.56
N GLY A 24 14.80 14.48 2.70
CA GLY A 24 14.32 15.37 1.64
C GLY A 24 13.32 14.74 0.66
N THR A 25 12.96 13.46 0.82
CA THR A 25 11.85 12.85 0.08
C THR A 25 10.55 13.62 0.34
N SER A 26 9.82 13.98 -0.72
CA SER A 26 8.57 14.74 -0.60
C SER A 26 7.43 13.92 0.02
N ALA A 27 6.46 14.59 0.63
CA ALA A 27 5.27 13.94 1.18
C ALA A 27 4.45 13.19 0.11
N TRP A 28 4.46 13.67 -1.14
CA TRP A 28 3.89 12.95 -2.28
C TRP A 28 4.59 11.61 -2.51
N ALA A 29 5.91 11.62 -2.57
CA ALA A 29 6.70 10.42 -2.82
C ALA A 29 6.58 9.39 -1.67
N VAL A 30 6.47 9.87 -0.42
CA VAL A 30 6.14 9.04 0.76
C VAL A 30 4.74 8.43 0.60
N LEU A 31 3.71 9.23 0.30
CA LEU A 31 2.33 8.76 0.10
C LEU A 31 2.26 7.67 -0.98
N VAL A 32 2.90 7.88 -2.13
CA VAL A 32 2.97 6.89 -3.23
C VAL A 32 3.58 5.58 -2.73
N SER A 33 4.69 5.64 -1.98
CA SER A 33 5.33 4.44 -1.42
C SER A 33 4.41 3.68 -0.47
N GLU A 34 3.71 4.37 0.43
CA GLU A 34 2.80 3.76 1.40
C GLU A 34 1.59 3.12 0.71
N VAL A 35 1.06 3.73 -0.35
CA VAL A 35 0.00 3.12 -1.17
C VAL A 35 0.51 1.88 -1.90
N MET A 36 1.72 1.92 -2.48
CA MET A 36 2.31 0.77 -3.18
C MET A 36 2.64 -0.40 -2.24
N LEU A 37 3.18 -0.12 -1.05
CA LEU A 37 3.62 -1.13 -0.08
C LEU A 37 2.46 -1.91 0.56
N GLN A 38 1.21 -1.45 0.42
CA GLN A 38 0.05 -2.22 0.84
C GLN A 38 0.01 -3.58 0.12
N GLN A 39 0.26 -4.66 0.87
CA GLN A 39 0.21 -6.03 0.34
C GLN A 39 1.15 -6.28 -0.86
N THR A 40 2.20 -5.47 -1.03
CA THR A 40 3.18 -5.62 -2.12
C THR A 40 4.60 -5.60 -1.54
N PRO A 41 5.41 -6.64 -1.76
CA PRO A 41 6.77 -6.69 -1.21
C PRO A 41 7.65 -5.54 -1.72
N VAL A 42 8.51 -5.02 -0.84
CA VAL A 42 9.45 -3.92 -1.12
C VAL A 42 10.21 -4.12 -2.44
N VAL A 43 10.76 -5.33 -2.68
CA VAL A 43 11.53 -5.65 -3.91
C VAL A 43 10.75 -5.41 -5.20
N ARG A 44 9.42 -5.53 -5.17
CA ARG A 44 8.55 -5.24 -6.32
C ARG A 44 8.17 -3.77 -6.40
N VAL A 45 8.06 -3.10 -5.25
CA VAL A 45 7.68 -1.68 -5.17
C VAL A 45 8.84 -0.78 -5.61
N THR A 46 10.07 -1.04 -5.19
CA THR A 46 11.23 -0.17 -5.48
C THR A 46 11.36 0.24 -6.95
N PRO A 47 11.42 -0.69 -7.94
CA PRO A 47 11.53 -0.28 -9.35
C PRO A 47 10.28 0.45 -9.86
N ALA A 48 9.09 0.05 -9.41
CA ALA A 48 7.84 0.70 -9.83
C ALA A 48 7.70 2.11 -9.27
N TRP A 49 8.13 2.33 -8.02
CA TRP A 49 8.16 3.64 -7.38
C TRP A 49 9.14 4.57 -8.09
N HIS A 50 10.34 4.10 -8.46
CA HIS A 50 11.28 4.94 -9.23
C HIS A 50 10.72 5.38 -10.56
N ALA A 51 10.13 4.45 -11.32
CA ALA A 51 9.47 4.78 -12.57
C ALA A 51 8.33 5.79 -12.33
N TRP A 52 7.48 5.55 -11.32
CA TRP A 52 6.36 6.42 -10.98
C TRP A 52 6.81 7.83 -10.65
N MET A 53 7.83 7.98 -9.78
CA MET A 53 8.35 9.29 -9.41
C MET A 53 9.12 9.98 -10.53
N THR A 54 9.63 9.24 -11.52
CA THR A 54 10.24 9.81 -12.73
C THR A 54 9.18 10.42 -13.64
N ARG A 55 8.04 9.75 -13.81
CA ARG A 55 6.94 10.26 -14.64
C ARG A 55 6.12 11.33 -13.93
N TRP A 56 5.78 11.09 -12.66
CA TRP A 56 4.90 11.94 -11.87
C TRP A 56 5.55 12.36 -10.54
N PRO A 57 6.55 13.27 -10.60
CA PRO A 57 7.27 13.74 -9.41
C PRO A 57 6.38 14.52 -8.44
N GLU A 58 5.23 15.03 -8.90
CA GLU A 58 4.29 15.85 -8.14
C GLU A 58 2.83 15.43 -8.36
N PRO A 59 1.90 15.70 -7.43
CA PRO A 59 0.48 15.38 -7.60
C PRO A 59 -0.12 15.96 -8.89
N ALA A 60 0.25 17.20 -9.25
CA ALA A 60 -0.25 17.89 -10.45
C ALA A 60 0.02 17.07 -11.72
N THR A 61 1.26 16.59 -11.88
CA THR A 61 1.65 15.81 -13.07
C THR A 61 0.86 14.49 -13.22
N LEU A 62 0.44 13.85 -12.12
CA LEU A 62 -0.43 12.68 -12.18
C LEU A 62 -1.88 13.06 -12.48
N ALA A 63 -2.36 14.16 -11.90
CA ALA A 63 -3.73 14.63 -12.05
C ALA A 63 -4.07 15.09 -13.47
N GLU A 64 -3.06 15.55 -14.24
CA GLU A 64 -3.18 15.93 -15.65
C GLU A 64 -3.39 14.74 -16.59
N ASP A 65 -2.85 13.56 -16.25
CA ASP A 65 -3.02 12.34 -17.03
C ASP A 65 -4.40 11.70 -16.77
N PRO A 66 -4.98 10.95 -17.73
CA PRO A 66 -6.17 10.17 -17.46
C PRO A 66 -5.87 9.01 -16.47
N PRO A 67 -6.86 8.56 -15.68
CA PRO A 67 -6.66 7.47 -14.71
C PRO A 67 -6.13 6.16 -15.32
N SER A 68 -6.41 5.93 -16.61
CA SER A 68 -5.90 4.81 -17.40
C SER A 68 -4.37 4.75 -17.43
N GLU A 69 -3.67 5.88 -17.51
CA GLU A 69 -2.19 5.92 -17.47
C GLU A 69 -1.67 5.42 -16.12
N ALA A 70 -2.33 5.81 -15.03
CA ALA A 70 -2.05 5.28 -13.69
C ALA A 70 -2.26 3.75 -13.65
N ILE A 71 -3.35 3.23 -14.23
CA ILE A 71 -3.61 1.77 -14.31
C ILE A 71 -2.53 1.05 -15.13
N ARG A 72 -2.13 1.63 -16.28
CA ARG A 72 -1.07 1.09 -17.15
C ARG A 72 0.24 0.98 -16.38
N MET A 73 0.67 2.07 -15.77
CA MET A 73 1.95 2.13 -15.05
C MET A 73 1.96 1.29 -13.78
N TRP A 74 0.82 1.16 -13.09
CA TRP A 74 0.69 0.28 -11.92
C TRP A 74 1.00 -1.18 -12.25
N GLY A 75 0.75 -1.59 -13.50
CA GLY A 75 1.16 -2.88 -14.01
C GLY A 75 0.73 -4.04 -13.10
N ARG A 76 1.65 -4.95 -12.84
CA ARG A 76 1.33 -6.17 -12.08
C ARG A 76 1.48 -6.00 -10.55
N LEU A 77 1.59 -4.77 -10.00
CA LEU A 77 1.76 -4.56 -8.55
C LEU A 77 0.63 -5.20 -7.71
N GLY A 78 -0.53 -5.43 -8.30
CA GLY A 78 -1.69 -6.05 -7.66
C GLY A 78 -2.63 -5.00 -7.08
N TYR A 79 -3.89 -5.39 -6.86
CA TYR A 79 -4.96 -4.48 -6.39
C TYR A 79 -5.03 -3.17 -7.22
N PRO A 80 -5.31 -3.24 -8.53
CA PRO A 80 -5.21 -2.10 -9.46
C PRO A 80 -6.10 -0.90 -9.11
N ARG A 81 -7.17 -1.09 -8.31
CA ARG A 81 -7.95 0.01 -7.74
C ARG A 81 -7.12 1.01 -6.93
N ARG A 82 -5.96 0.60 -6.40
CA ARG A 82 -5.04 1.52 -5.72
C ARG A 82 -4.48 2.58 -6.67
N ALA A 83 -4.26 2.25 -7.95
CA ALA A 83 -3.84 3.22 -8.94
C ALA A 83 -4.91 4.29 -9.18
N MET A 84 -6.17 3.86 -9.38
CA MET A 84 -7.31 4.77 -9.53
C MET A 84 -7.50 5.68 -8.31
N ARG A 85 -7.40 5.10 -7.11
CA ARG A 85 -7.51 5.87 -5.86
C ARG A 85 -6.35 6.85 -5.70
N LEU A 86 -5.14 6.47 -6.08
CA LEU A 86 -3.97 7.34 -6.03
C LEU A 86 -4.06 8.49 -7.05
N HIS A 87 -4.60 8.24 -8.24
CA HIS A 87 -4.92 9.28 -9.21
C HIS A 87 -5.98 10.25 -8.66
N ALA A 88 -7.10 9.74 -8.16
CA ALA A 88 -8.13 10.56 -7.52
C ALA A 88 -7.60 11.33 -6.30
N CYS A 89 -6.67 10.75 -5.55
CA CYS A 89 -5.96 11.41 -4.45
C CYS A 89 -5.14 12.59 -4.96
N ALA A 90 -4.38 12.42 -6.03
CA ALA A 90 -3.60 13.49 -6.65
C ALA A 90 -4.49 14.64 -7.14
N VAL A 91 -5.60 14.33 -7.82
CA VAL A 91 -6.61 15.33 -8.22
C VAL A 91 -7.12 16.10 -7.00
N ALA A 92 -7.52 15.41 -5.94
CA ALA A 92 -8.01 16.06 -4.72
C ALA A 92 -6.94 16.93 -4.03
N ILE A 93 -5.67 16.52 -4.06
CA ILE A 93 -4.54 17.32 -3.55
C ILE A 93 -4.38 18.63 -4.34
N VAL A 94 -4.50 18.56 -5.67
CA VAL A 94 -4.44 19.76 -6.52
C VAL A 94 -5.61 20.69 -6.24
N GLU A 95 -6.84 20.18 -6.31
CA GLU A 95 -8.07 20.96 -6.21
C GLU A 95 -8.28 21.58 -4.82
N ARG A 96 -7.98 20.82 -3.75
CA ARG A 96 -8.34 21.21 -2.37
C ARG A 96 -7.16 21.77 -1.58
N HIS A 97 -5.93 21.44 -1.98
CA HIS A 97 -4.72 21.75 -1.21
C HIS A 97 -3.63 22.44 -2.06
N GLY A 98 -3.94 22.91 -3.27
CA GLY A 98 -3.01 23.67 -4.11
C GLY A 98 -1.77 22.87 -4.51
N GLY A 99 -1.92 21.56 -4.71
CA GLY A 99 -0.86 20.66 -5.14
C GLY A 99 0.07 20.18 -4.02
N ARG A 100 -0.13 20.60 -2.78
CA ARG A 100 0.65 20.15 -1.62
C ARG A 100 -0.12 19.09 -0.83
N VAL A 101 0.53 17.97 -0.53
CA VAL A 101 -0.05 16.98 0.39
C VAL A 101 -0.26 17.67 1.75
N PRO A 102 -1.46 17.63 2.35
CA PRO A 102 -1.67 18.25 3.65
C PRO A 102 -0.88 17.54 4.75
N ASP A 103 -0.47 18.27 5.78
CA ASP A 103 0.21 17.74 6.96
C ASP A 103 -0.74 17.47 8.14
N ASP A 104 -1.95 18.01 8.09
CA ASP A 104 -3.01 17.72 9.05
C ASP A 104 -3.61 16.31 8.84
N LEU A 105 -3.83 15.59 9.95
CA LEU A 105 -4.28 14.21 9.92
C LEU A 105 -5.72 14.07 9.40
N GLU A 106 -6.62 14.99 9.73
CA GLU A 106 -8.01 14.95 9.27
C GLU A 106 -8.10 15.24 7.77
N GLN A 107 -7.30 16.20 7.28
CA GLN A 107 -7.17 16.49 5.86
C GLN A 107 -6.59 15.30 5.09
N LEU A 108 -5.55 14.63 5.62
CA LEU A 108 -5.02 13.40 5.04
C LEU A 108 -6.07 12.30 4.97
N LEU A 109 -6.88 12.11 6.01
CA LEU A 109 -7.97 11.12 6.05
C LEU A 109 -9.09 11.43 5.04
N ALA A 110 -9.29 12.70 4.69
CA ALA A 110 -10.29 13.12 3.71
C ALA A 110 -9.87 12.85 2.26
N LEU A 111 -8.61 12.48 2.01
CA LEU A 111 -8.11 12.18 0.67
C LEU A 111 -8.61 10.82 0.15
N PRO A 112 -9.01 10.72 -1.13
CA PRO A 112 -9.42 9.46 -1.74
C PRO A 112 -8.42 8.32 -1.54
N GLY A 113 -8.88 7.21 -0.98
CA GLY A 113 -8.05 6.01 -0.78
C GLY A 113 -7.00 6.10 0.33
N VAL A 114 -6.93 7.21 1.07
CA VAL A 114 -6.07 7.35 2.24
C VAL A 114 -6.83 6.92 3.49
N GLY A 115 -6.46 5.77 4.05
CA GLY A 115 -7.01 5.27 5.31
C GLY A 115 -6.17 5.71 6.51
N MET A 116 -6.65 5.37 7.73
CA MET A 116 -6.01 5.69 9.01
C MET A 116 -4.51 5.33 9.06
N TYR A 117 -4.12 4.16 8.54
CA TYR A 117 -2.72 3.77 8.46
C TYR A 117 -1.92 4.74 7.59
N THR A 118 -2.34 4.95 6.33
CA THR A 118 -1.61 5.79 5.36
C THR A 118 -1.55 7.25 5.81
N ALA A 119 -2.63 7.80 6.36
CA ALA A 119 -2.66 9.17 6.86
C ALA A 119 -1.61 9.37 7.97
N ARG A 120 -1.59 8.47 8.97
CA ARG A 120 -0.60 8.50 10.05
C ARG A 120 0.82 8.26 9.53
N ALA A 121 0.99 7.35 8.58
CA ALA A 121 2.29 7.08 7.96
C ALA A 121 2.84 8.34 7.25
N VAL A 122 2.03 9.04 6.46
CA VAL A 122 2.44 10.29 5.80
C VAL A 122 2.76 11.38 6.84
N ALA A 123 1.86 11.64 7.79
CA ALA A 123 2.07 12.62 8.86
C ALA A 123 3.36 12.35 9.65
N THR A 124 3.66 11.07 9.91
CA THR A 124 4.84 10.67 10.67
C THR A 124 6.12 10.71 9.82
N PHE A 125 6.10 10.09 8.64
CA PHE A 125 7.31 9.82 7.85
C PHE A 125 7.70 11.00 6.96
N ALA A 126 6.73 11.78 6.48
CA ALA A 126 7.01 12.97 5.68
C ALA A 126 7.13 14.24 6.54
N TYR A 127 6.27 14.38 7.55
CA TYR A 127 6.19 15.61 8.36
C TYR A 127 6.79 15.48 9.77
N GLY A 128 7.34 14.31 10.13
CA GLY A 128 8.02 14.12 11.41
C GLY A 128 7.09 14.22 12.63
N GLN A 129 5.77 14.08 12.43
CA GLN A 129 4.80 14.24 13.50
C GLN A 129 4.74 13.02 14.42
N ARG A 130 4.26 13.24 15.65
CA ARG A 130 4.10 12.19 16.66
C ARG A 130 2.78 11.44 16.48
N HIS A 131 2.76 10.46 15.58
CA HIS A 131 1.63 9.51 15.48
C HIS A 131 2.08 8.05 15.60
N PRO A 132 1.32 7.19 16.31
CA PRO A 132 1.49 5.74 16.20
C PRO A 132 1.15 5.29 14.78
N VAL A 133 2.09 4.61 14.12
CA VAL A 133 1.90 3.96 12.81
C VAL A 133 1.96 2.46 13.04
N VAL A 134 0.83 1.78 12.85
CA VAL A 134 0.68 0.39 13.28
C VAL A 134 0.20 -0.47 12.12
N ASP A 135 1.12 -1.27 11.57
CA ASP A 135 0.85 -2.35 10.62
C ASP A 135 0.89 -3.72 11.32
N THR A 136 0.67 -4.79 10.57
CA THR A 136 0.76 -6.16 11.11
C THR A 136 2.13 -6.53 11.70
N ASN A 137 3.20 -5.86 11.27
CA ASN A 137 4.55 -6.08 11.81
C ASN A 137 4.71 -5.42 13.17
N VAL A 138 4.30 -4.16 13.29
CA VAL A 138 4.30 -3.41 14.56
C VAL A 138 3.40 -4.10 15.58
N ARG A 139 2.17 -4.49 15.20
CA ARG A 139 1.26 -5.23 16.09
C ARG A 139 1.92 -6.45 16.69
N ARG A 140 2.61 -7.24 15.88
CA ARG A 140 3.32 -8.45 16.33
C ARG A 140 4.51 -8.12 17.25
N VAL A 141 5.25 -7.06 16.96
CA VAL A 141 6.36 -6.61 17.83
C VAL A 141 5.82 -6.20 19.18
N VAL A 142 4.78 -5.35 19.23
CA VAL A 142 4.19 -4.86 20.47
C VAL A 142 3.57 -6.00 21.28
N SER A 143 2.78 -6.86 20.63
CA SER A 143 2.17 -8.04 21.25
C SER A 143 3.22 -8.96 21.90
N ARG A 144 4.30 -9.29 21.19
CA ARG A 144 5.37 -10.15 21.75
C ARG A 144 6.20 -9.46 22.81
N ALA A 145 6.65 -8.24 22.54
CA ALA A 145 7.60 -7.53 23.41
C ALA A 145 6.95 -7.06 24.71
N VAL A 146 5.69 -6.60 24.65
CA VAL A 146 4.98 -5.98 25.77
C VAL A 146 3.96 -6.93 26.39
N ALA A 147 3.01 -7.44 25.61
CA ALA A 147 1.92 -8.27 26.14
C ALA A 147 2.37 -9.72 26.45
N GLY A 148 3.45 -10.19 25.81
CA GLY A 148 3.93 -11.56 25.96
C GLY A 148 3.21 -12.57 25.09
N ASP A 149 2.32 -12.10 24.22
CA ASP A 149 1.51 -12.93 23.36
C ASP A 149 2.23 -13.29 22.05
N PRO A 150 2.08 -14.53 21.55
CA PRO A 150 2.72 -14.94 20.30
C PRO A 150 2.09 -14.35 19.04
N ASP A 151 0.83 -13.90 19.14
CA ASP A 151 0.00 -13.32 18.09
C ASP A 151 -0.81 -12.15 18.65
N ALA A 152 -0.97 -11.08 17.84
CA ALA A 152 -1.69 -9.88 18.25
C ALA A 152 -3.22 -10.02 18.17
N GLY A 153 -3.73 -11.17 17.70
CA GLY A 153 -5.15 -11.42 17.50
C GLY A 153 -5.76 -10.56 16.39
N PRO A 154 -7.12 -10.52 16.32
CA PRO A 154 -7.85 -9.64 15.41
C PRO A 154 -7.42 -8.18 15.57
N THR A 155 -7.31 -7.45 14.45
CA THR A 155 -6.96 -6.02 14.48
C THR A 155 -8.01 -5.23 15.24
N THR A 156 -7.57 -4.43 16.21
CA THR A 156 -8.41 -3.52 16.99
C THR A 156 -7.77 -2.14 16.94
N THR A 157 -8.09 -1.37 15.89
CA THR A 157 -7.44 -0.10 15.55
C THR A 157 -7.21 0.80 16.77
N THR A 158 -8.20 0.99 17.63
CA THR A 158 -8.08 1.83 18.82
C THR A 158 -7.04 1.32 19.83
N ALA A 159 -7.09 0.02 20.17
CA ALA A 159 -6.19 -0.56 21.17
C ALA A 159 -4.76 -0.69 20.62
N ASP A 160 -4.62 -1.09 19.35
CA ASP A 160 -3.34 -1.14 18.65
C ASP A 160 -2.63 0.23 18.62
N LEU A 161 -3.38 1.30 18.34
CA LEU A 161 -2.84 2.67 18.33
C LEU A 161 -2.49 3.16 19.74
N ALA A 162 -3.30 2.85 20.76
CA ALA A 162 -3.02 3.22 22.15
C ALA A 162 -1.74 2.54 22.67
N ALA A 163 -1.63 1.22 22.48
CA ALA A 163 -0.45 0.46 22.90
C ALA A 163 0.84 0.97 22.23
N MET A 164 0.77 1.32 20.94
CA MET A 164 1.93 1.92 20.26
C MET A 164 2.24 3.34 20.77
N ALA A 165 1.22 4.16 21.06
CA ALA A 165 1.41 5.53 21.53
C ALA A 165 2.12 5.61 22.88
N GLU A 166 1.92 4.63 23.76
CA GLU A 166 2.62 4.50 25.05
C GLU A 166 4.13 4.26 24.88
N LEU A 167 4.54 3.64 23.76
CA LEU A 167 5.95 3.36 23.47
C LEU A 167 6.67 4.53 22.79
N LEU A 168 5.95 5.52 22.27
CA LEU A 168 6.54 6.62 21.51
C LEU A 168 7.12 7.72 22.41
N PRO A 169 8.37 8.16 22.18
CA PRO A 169 8.95 9.35 22.82
C PRO A 169 8.03 10.57 22.68
N ILE A 170 8.08 11.51 23.64
CA ILE A 170 7.31 12.76 23.57
C ILE A 170 7.76 13.65 22.41
N GLU A 171 9.07 13.66 22.11
CA GLU A 171 9.65 14.49 21.06
C GLU A 171 9.24 13.98 19.66
N PRO A 172 8.56 14.79 18.82
CA PRO A 172 7.99 14.35 17.54
C PRO A 172 8.98 13.69 16.59
N ALA A 173 10.14 14.31 16.35
CA ALA A 173 11.14 13.76 15.43
C ALA A 173 11.65 12.38 15.90
N ARG A 174 11.83 12.19 17.21
CA ARG A 174 12.21 10.90 17.80
C ARG A 174 11.06 9.89 17.75
N ALA A 175 9.82 10.32 17.92
CA ALA A 175 8.65 9.47 17.77
C ALA A 175 8.50 8.96 16.34
N ALA A 176 8.69 9.83 15.35
CA ALA A 176 8.66 9.44 13.95
C ALA A 176 9.75 8.42 13.61
N ARG A 177 10.97 8.64 14.12
CA ARG A 177 12.07 7.67 14.00
C ARG A 177 11.73 6.34 14.65
N ALA A 178 11.15 6.35 15.86
CA ALA A 178 10.71 5.14 16.55
C ALA A 178 9.65 4.37 15.75
N SER A 179 8.63 5.04 15.20
CA SER A 179 7.57 4.40 14.40
C SER A 179 8.14 3.63 13.20
N ILE A 180 9.07 4.23 12.44
CA ILE A 180 9.74 3.54 11.32
C ILE A 180 10.59 2.37 11.85
N ALA A 181 11.30 2.58 12.95
CA ALA A 181 12.16 1.57 13.56
C ALA A 181 11.40 0.32 14.04
N PHE A 182 10.24 0.49 14.67
CA PHE A 182 9.36 -0.62 15.06
C PHE A 182 8.86 -1.40 13.84
N MET A 183 8.46 -0.71 12.77
CA MET A 183 8.04 -1.34 11.52
C MET A 183 9.18 -2.14 10.88
N GLU A 184 10.39 -1.57 10.84
CA GLU A 184 11.59 -2.22 10.31
C GLU A 184 11.97 -3.47 11.13
N LEU A 185 11.94 -3.36 12.46
CA LEU A 185 12.23 -4.48 13.35
C LEU A 185 11.25 -5.63 13.13
N GLY A 186 9.95 -5.31 13.02
CA GLY A 186 8.92 -6.32 12.74
C GLY A 186 9.09 -6.97 11.37
N ALA A 187 9.50 -6.20 10.36
CA ALA A 187 9.70 -6.69 9.00
C ALA A 187 10.93 -7.63 8.88
N LEU A 188 12.04 -7.29 9.57
CA LEU A 188 13.32 -7.98 9.37
C LEU A 188 13.64 -9.01 10.45
N VAL A 189 13.37 -8.69 11.71
CA VAL A 189 13.86 -9.45 12.86
C VAL A 189 12.73 -10.21 13.53
N CYS A 190 11.72 -9.51 14.03
CA CYS A 190 10.57 -10.11 14.70
C CYS A 190 9.56 -10.61 13.66
N THR A 191 9.95 -11.56 12.82
CA THR A 191 9.08 -12.12 11.77
C THR A 191 8.05 -13.09 12.33
N ALA A 192 6.96 -13.35 11.58
CA ALA A 192 5.85 -14.15 12.08
C ALA A 192 6.24 -15.60 12.43
N ARG A 193 7.03 -16.26 11.58
CA ARG A 193 7.32 -17.71 11.70
C ARG A 193 8.68 -18.01 12.31
N SER A 194 9.71 -17.26 11.93
CA SER A 194 11.10 -17.54 12.30
C SER A 194 11.78 -16.24 12.74
N PRO A 195 11.38 -15.68 13.90
CA PRO A 195 11.95 -14.44 14.38
C PRO A 195 13.43 -14.63 14.77
N ARG A 196 14.28 -13.69 14.37
CA ARG A 196 15.71 -13.66 14.67
C ARG A 196 15.98 -13.06 16.05
N CYS A 197 15.49 -13.75 17.09
CA CYS A 197 15.47 -13.21 18.45
C CYS A 197 16.85 -12.80 18.99
N PRO A 198 17.96 -13.52 18.71
CA PRO A 198 19.31 -13.10 19.14
C PRO A 198 19.79 -11.79 18.48
N GLU A 199 19.19 -11.39 17.36
CA GLU A 199 19.48 -10.10 16.68
C GLU A 199 18.54 -8.98 17.14
N CYS A 200 17.57 -9.27 18.01
CA CYS A 200 16.53 -8.33 18.41
C CYS A 200 17.02 -7.42 19.54
N PRO A 201 16.89 -6.08 19.43
CA PRO A 201 17.25 -5.15 20.50
C PRO A 201 16.40 -5.31 21.77
N PHE A 202 15.33 -6.12 21.72
CA PHE A 202 14.45 -6.40 22.85
C PHE A 202 14.69 -7.78 23.46
N GLU A 203 15.69 -8.55 23.02
CA GLU A 203 15.86 -9.97 23.39
C GLU A 203 15.70 -10.23 24.90
N THR A 204 16.40 -9.46 25.73
CA THR A 204 16.45 -9.65 27.19
C THR A 204 15.23 -9.14 27.94
N VAL A 205 14.42 -8.28 27.30
CA VAL A 205 13.27 -7.60 27.93
C VAL A 205 11.92 -8.02 27.34
N CYS A 206 11.92 -8.72 26.20
CA CYS A 206 10.72 -9.16 25.50
C CYS A 206 9.93 -10.16 26.34
N ALA A 207 8.70 -9.80 26.71
CA ALA A 207 7.82 -10.63 27.54
C ALA A 207 7.60 -12.04 26.95
N TRP A 208 7.36 -12.14 25.65
CA TRP A 208 7.15 -13.42 24.96
C TRP A 208 8.39 -14.29 24.94
N ARG A 209 9.59 -13.69 24.85
CA ARG A 209 10.84 -14.46 24.94
C ARG A 209 11.09 -14.97 26.34
N ARG A 210 10.85 -14.12 27.35
CA ARG A 210 11.00 -14.49 28.75
C ARG A 210 10.02 -15.56 29.20
N SER A 211 8.86 -15.69 28.55
CA SER A 211 7.88 -16.76 28.81
C SER A 211 8.19 -18.07 28.07
N GLY A 212 9.35 -18.20 27.42
CA GLY A 212 9.75 -19.42 26.70
C GLY A 212 9.29 -19.47 25.24
N ALA A 213 8.83 -18.34 24.69
CA ALA A 213 8.44 -18.19 23.29
C ALA A 213 7.38 -19.19 22.80
N PRO A 214 6.21 -19.28 23.48
CA PRO A 214 5.15 -20.21 23.09
C PRO A 214 4.68 -19.97 21.65
N ALA A 215 4.24 -21.03 20.96
CA ALA A 215 3.69 -20.93 19.62
C ALA A 215 2.27 -20.31 19.63
N PRO A 216 1.85 -19.63 18.55
CA PRO A 216 0.46 -19.18 18.40
C PRO A 216 -0.55 -20.32 18.49
N ALA A 217 -1.69 -20.08 19.14
CA ALA A 217 -2.79 -21.03 19.17
C ALA A 217 -3.60 -21.01 17.85
N GLY A 218 -4.04 -22.19 17.42
CA GLY A 218 -4.97 -22.33 16.30
C GLY A 218 -4.34 -22.65 14.93
N PRO A 219 -5.17 -22.97 13.93
CA PRO A 219 -4.70 -23.44 12.63
C PRO A 219 -4.02 -22.31 11.84
N THR A 220 -2.89 -22.62 11.22
CA THR A 220 -2.27 -21.73 10.23
C THR A 220 -3.15 -21.68 8.99
N ARG A 221 -3.65 -20.49 8.63
CA ARG A 221 -4.45 -20.31 7.41
C ARG A 221 -3.58 -20.66 6.19
N ARG A 222 -4.00 -21.67 5.42
CA ARG A 222 -3.35 -22.00 4.15
C ARG A 222 -3.66 -20.91 3.11
N PRO A 223 -2.66 -20.30 2.47
CA PRO A 223 -2.90 -19.33 1.42
C PRO A 223 -3.57 -20.00 0.23
N GLN A 224 -4.59 -19.35 -0.35
CA GLN A 224 -5.24 -19.81 -1.58
C GLN A 224 -4.26 -19.71 -2.75
N LYS A 225 -4.21 -20.74 -3.60
CA LYS A 225 -3.44 -20.72 -4.86
C LYS A 225 -3.94 -19.60 -5.78
N TYR A 226 -3.03 -19.02 -6.58
CA TYR A 226 -3.38 -17.97 -7.55
C TYR A 226 -4.01 -18.54 -8.81
N ALA A 227 -3.50 -19.67 -9.27
CA ALA A 227 -4.01 -20.35 -10.45
C ALA A 227 -5.51 -20.71 -10.30
N GLY A 228 -6.30 -20.39 -11.33
CA GLY A 228 -7.74 -20.69 -11.43
C GLY A 228 -8.65 -19.72 -10.68
N THR A 229 -8.13 -18.65 -10.09
CA THR A 229 -8.93 -17.69 -9.32
C THR A 229 -9.39 -16.51 -10.16
N ASP A 230 -10.50 -15.87 -9.77
CA ASP A 230 -11.00 -14.66 -10.46
C ASP A 230 -9.95 -13.54 -10.51
N ARG A 231 -9.07 -13.42 -9.51
CA ARG A 231 -7.94 -12.47 -9.55
C ARG A 231 -6.98 -12.72 -10.72
N GLN A 232 -6.78 -13.98 -11.11
CA GLN A 232 -5.96 -14.32 -12.27
C GLN A 232 -6.64 -13.84 -13.55
N VAL A 233 -7.90 -14.21 -13.73
CA VAL A 233 -8.67 -13.86 -14.93
C VAL A 233 -8.77 -12.35 -15.09
N ARG A 234 -9.08 -11.62 -14.01
CA ARG A 234 -9.07 -10.16 -13.99
C ARG A 234 -7.72 -9.56 -14.38
N GLY A 235 -6.62 -10.16 -13.91
CA GLY A 235 -5.26 -9.74 -14.26
C GLY A 235 -4.97 -9.89 -15.76
N LEU A 236 -5.42 -10.99 -16.37
CA LEU A 236 -5.27 -11.24 -17.81
C LEU A 236 -6.11 -10.28 -18.65
N LEU A 237 -7.36 -10.03 -18.25
CA LEU A 237 -8.24 -9.05 -18.92
C LEU A 237 -7.62 -7.64 -18.91
N LEU A 238 -7.16 -7.18 -17.74
CA LEU A 238 -6.48 -5.89 -17.61
C LEU A 238 -5.17 -5.84 -18.40
N GLU A 239 -4.47 -6.96 -18.57
CA GLU A 239 -3.27 -7.01 -19.38
C GLU A 239 -3.57 -6.72 -20.85
N VAL A 240 -4.65 -7.26 -21.42
CA VAL A 240 -5.06 -6.93 -22.80
C VAL A 240 -5.36 -5.44 -22.93
N LEU A 241 -6.13 -4.89 -21.98
CA LEU A 241 -6.54 -3.48 -22.01
C LEU A 241 -5.37 -2.51 -21.87
N ARG A 242 -4.38 -2.80 -21.02
CA ARG A 242 -3.19 -1.95 -20.85
C ARG A 242 -2.31 -1.83 -22.09
N HIS A 243 -2.26 -2.87 -22.92
CA HIS A 243 -1.48 -2.88 -24.15
C HIS A 243 -2.27 -2.39 -25.36
N ALA A 244 -3.55 -2.06 -25.19
CA ALA A 244 -4.36 -1.52 -26.27
C ALA A 244 -4.19 -0.01 -26.37
N THR A 245 -4.10 0.48 -27.60
CA THR A 245 -4.06 1.91 -27.95
C THR A 245 -5.46 2.48 -28.22
N GLY A 246 -6.50 1.68 -28.06
CA GLY A 246 -7.90 2.06 -28.29
C GLY A 246 -8.86 0.98 -27.79
N PRO A 247 -10.17 1.12 -28.07
CA PRO A 247 -11.17 0.20 -27.55
C PRO A 247 -10.93 -1.25 -27.95
N VAL A 248 -11.02 -2.14 -26.96
CA VAL A 248 -10.80 -3.58 -27.11
C VAL A 248 -12.14 -4.28 -27.34
N PRO A 249 -12.33 -4.97 -28.49
CA PRO A 249 -13.52 -5.79 -28.71
C PRO A 249 -13.62 -6.95 -27.71
N ARG A 250 -14.83 -7.30 -27.29
CA ARG A 250 -15.12 -8.40 -26.36
C ARG A 250 -14.44 -9.70 -26.79
N GLN A 251 -14.44 -10.01 -28.09
CA GLN A 251 -13.80 -11.21 -28.63
C GLN A 251 -12.31 -11.34 -28.24
N ARG A 252 -11.56 -10.23 -28.17
CA ARG A 252 -10.16 -10.26 -27.72
C ARG A 252 -10.02 -10.55 -26.24
N LEU A 253 -10.96 -10.05 -25.42
CA LEU A 253 -11.03 -10.36 -24.00
C LEU A 253 -11.46 -11.81 -23.77
N ASP A 254 -12.34 -12.34 -24.64
CA ASP A 254 -12.84 -13.71 -24.51
C ASP A 254 -11.75 -14.76 -24.70
N ALA A 255 -10.76 -14.46 -25.54
CA ALA A 255 -9.64 -15.34 -25.83
C ALA A 255 -8.67 -15.56 -24.64
N VAL A 256 -8.74 -14.78 -23.56
CA VAL A 256 -7.75 -14.85 -22.47
C VAL A 256 -8.01 -15.97 -21.46
N TRP A 257 -9.22 -16.54 -21.44
CA TRP A 257 -9.62 -17.54 -20.47
C TRP A 257 -10.76 -18.40 -20.98
N ALA A 258 -10.68 -19.73 -20.86
CA ALA A 258 -11.64 -20.65 -21.47
C ALA A 258 -13.00 -20.69 -20.76
N ASP A 259 -13.04 -20.56 -19.44
CA ASP A 259 -14.29 -20.58 -18.66
C ASP A 259 -15.05 -19.26 -18.85
N GLU A 260 -16.14 -19.31 -19.62
CA GLU A 260 -16.98 -18.15 -19.96
C GLU A 260 -17.64 -17.52 -18.72
N VAL A 261 -18.17 -18.32 -17.80
CA VAL A 261 -18.89 -17.82 -16.61
C VAL A 261 -17.92 -17.08 -15.70
N GLN A 262 -16.74 -17.68 -15.47
CA GLN A 262 -15.71 -17.04 -14.65
C GLN A 262 -15.20 -15.76 -15.30
N ARG A 263 -14.98 -15.77 -16.63
CA ARG A 263 -14.50 -14.62 -17.39
C ARG A 263 -15.51 -13.47 -17.38
N ALA A 264 -16.79 -13.75 -17.62
CA ALA A 264 -17.87 -12.77 -17.57
C ALA A 264 -17.98 -12.13 -16.17
N ARG A 265 -17.94 -12.94 -15.11
CA ARG A 265 -17.93 -12.44 -13.72
C ARG A 265 -16.70 -11.58 -13.43
N ALA A 266 -15.52 -11.99 -13.89
CA ALA A 266 -14.27 -11.25 -13.72
C ALA A 266 -14.33 -9.87 -14.43
N LEU A 267 -14.80 -9.83 -15.68
CA LEU A 267 -14.97 -8.60 -16.45
C LEU A 267 -16.03 -7.68 -15.83
N SER A 268 -17.20 -8.22 -15.48
CA SER A 268 -18.25 -7.45 -14.80
C SER A 268 -17.73 -6.82 -13.50
N GLY A 269 -16.99 -7.58 -12.69
CA GLY A 269 -16.36 -7.02 -11.49
C GLY A 269 -15.29 -5.97 -11.78
N LEU A 270 -14.64 -5.96 -12.96
CA LEU A 270 -13.69 -4.90 -13.34
C LEU A 270 -14.45 -3.60 -13.70
N VAL A 271 -15.61 -3.75 -14.34
CA VAL A 271 -16.53 -2.65 -14.65
C VAL A 271 -17.12 -2.05 -13.38
N THR A 272 -17.64 -2.89 -12.47
CA THR A 272 -18.13 -2.44 -11.16
C THR A 272 -17.07 -1.72 -10.35
N ASP A 273 -15.81 -2.14 -10.48
CA ASP A 273 -14.69 -1.50 -9.79
C ASP A 273 -14.22 -0.20 -10.44
N GLY A 274 -14.79 0.20 -11.58
CA GLY A 274 -14.41 1.38 -12.34
C GLY A 274 -12.98 1.30 -12.91
N LEU A 275 -12.50 0.09 -13.22
CA LEU A 275 -11.19 -0.12 -13.86
C LEU A 275 -11.30 -0.25 -15.38
N VAL A 276 -12.48 -0.65 -15.84
CA VAL A 276 -12.80 -0.94 -17.24
C VAL A 276 -14.17 -0.37 -17.52
N GLU A 277 -14.35 0.26 -18.67
CA GLU A 277 -15.62 0.87 -19.07
C GLU A 277 -16.06 0.28 -20.41
N PRO A 278 -17.32 -0.18 -20.57
CA PRO A 278 -17.87 -0.41 -21.90
C PRO A 278 -17.99 0.93 -22.64
N LEU A 279 -17.87 0.94 -23.96
CA LEU A 279 -18.17 2.16 -24.72
C LEU A 279 -19.67 2.44 -24.70
N ASP A 280 -20.03 3.70 -24.48
CA ASP A 280 -21.42 4.17 -24.42
C ASP A 280 -22.23 3.89 -25.68
N TRP A 281 -21.55 3.75 -26.83
CA TRP A 281 -22.14 3.53 -28.14
C TRP A 281 -21.87 2.13 -28.72
N ASP A 282 -21.06 1.30 -28.04
CA ASP A 282 -20.78 -0.10 -28.41
C ASP A 282 -20.42 -0.91 -27.16
N ALA A 283 -21.42 -1.55 -26.55
CA ALA A 283 -21.25 -2.34 -25.33
C ALA A 283 -20.37 -3.59 -25.51
N GLU A 284 -20.00 -3.91 -26.75
CA GLU A 284 -19.08 -5.00 -27.09
C GLU A 284 -17.62 -4.53 -27.19
N ARG A 285 -17.34 -3.27 -26.86
CA ARG A 285 -15.99 -2.73 -26.76
C ARG A 285 -15.73 -2.14 -25.38
N PHE A 286 -14.50 -2.33 -24.91
CA PHE A 286 -14.08 -1.95 -23.57
C PHE A 286 -12.82 -1.09 -23.62
N VAL A 287 -12.74 -0.13 -22.71
CA VAL A 287 -11.56 0.74 -22.50
C VAL A 287 -11.14 0.68 -21.03
N LEU A 288 -9.92 1.14 -20.71
CA LEU A 288 -9.58 1.46 -19.33
C LEU A 288 -10.31 2.73 -18.90
N ALA A 289 -10.48 2.89 -17.59
CA ALA A 289 -11.15 4.06 -17.04
C ALA A 289 -10.55 5.38 -17.54
N GLY A 290 -11.35 6.20 -18.21
CA GLY A 290 -10.93 7.50 -18.76
C GLY A 290 -10.28 7.47 -20.14
N ASP A 291 -10.21 6.32 -20.83
CA ASP A 291 -9.67 6.18 -22.20
C ASP A 291 -10.75 6.30 -23.30
N HIS A 292 -11.84 7.02 -23.05
CA HIS A 292 -12.91 7.13 -24.03
C HIS A 292 -12.43 7.86 -25.30
N PRO A 293 -12.50 7.22 -26.49
CA PRO A 293 -12.21 7.92 -27.73
C PRO A 293 -13.29 8.98 -28.01
N PRO A 294 -12.99 10.02 -28.80
CA PRO A 294 -13.99 10.98 -29.25
C PRO A 294 -15.13 10.25 -29.98
N ARG A 295 -16.38 10.65 -29.68
CA ARG A 295 -17.61 10.00 -30.17
C ARG A 295 -17.76 9.99 -31.69
N PHE A 296 -17.06 10.90 -32.37
CA PHE A 296 -16.97 10.99 -33.82
C PHE A 296 -15.51 11.24 -34.20
N PRO A 297 -14.98 10.65 -35.29
CA PRO A 297 -13.71 11.12 -35.84
C PRO A 297 -13.86 12.60 -36.17
N ALA A 298 -12.83 13.41 -35.89
CA ALA A 298 -12.77 14.77 -36.38
C ALA A 298 -13.00 14.71 -37.90
N LEU A 299 -14.02 15.40 -38.38
CA LEU A 299 -14.17 15.63 -39.81
C LEU A 299 -13.06 16.62 -40.17
N ASP A 300 -11.99 16.11 -40.76
CA ASP A 300 -10.98 16.93 -41.44
C ASP A 300 -11.58 17.62 -42.68
#